data_AF-A0A086CZF0-F1
#
_entry.id   AF-A0A086CZF0-F1
#
_cell.length_a   1.000
_cell.length_b   1.000
_cell.length_c   1.000
_cell.angle_alpha   90.00
_cell.angle_beta   90.00
_cell.angle_gamma   90.00
#
_symmetry.space_group_name_H-M   'P 1'
#
loop_
_entity.id
_entity.type
_entity.pdbx_description
1 polymer ?
#
loop_
_entity_poly.entity_id
_entity_poly.type
_entity_poly.pdbx_seq_one_letter_code
_entity_poly.pdbx_strand_id
1 'polypeptide(L)'
;MKLLFDFLPIAIFFAVYHLTGDIITATAILIPATVIQLGVVWWRQRRIEKMLLITSIIVIASAGATIAFRDPAFIQWKPTVINALFGIAFLFSPLFGGQTLAQRMMGKAVSLPATVWRRLNLAWVLFFFAMAILNVFVFTHYDEATWVDFKLFGMLGLTLLFVIGQALFLARHMSRSTPEEPS
;
A
#
# COMPACT_ATOMS: atom_id res chain seq x y z
N MET A 1 24.39 13.53 14.83
CA MET A 1 23.79 13.01 16.09
C MET A 1 22.27 12.89 16.05
N LYS A 2 21.51 13.75 15.34
CA LYS A 2 20.05 13.60 15.16
C LYS A 2 19.63 12.26 14.55
N LEU A 3 20.27 11.90 13.43
CA LEU A 3 19.97 10.66 12.70
C LEU A 3 19.97 9.41 13.61
N LEU A 4 21.02 9.20 14.42
CA LEU A 4 21.10 8.07 15.35
C LEU A 4 20.00 8.07 16.41
N PHE A 5 19.58 9.25 16.87
CA PHE A 5 18.50 9.39 17.83
C PHE A 5 17.12 9.15 17.18
N ASP A 6 16.95 9.53 15.90
CA ASP A 6 15.72 9.32 15.13
C ASP A 6 15.47 7.85 14.81
N PHE A 7 16.53 7.05 14.71
CA PHE A 7 16.44 5.60 14.49
C PHE A 7 16.28 4.77 15.77
N LEU A 8 16.43 5.38 16.95
CA LEU A 8 16.44 4.66 18.22
C LEU A 8 15.12 3.90 18.53
N PRO A 9 13.92 4.48 18.33
CA PRO A 9 12.67 3.75 18.54
C PRO A 9 12.50 2.59 17.56
N ILE A 10 12.94 2.79 16.31
CA ILE A 10 12.88 1.77 15.25
C ILE A 10 13.82 0.61 15.61
N ALA A 11 15.04 0.90 16.04
CA ALA A 11 15.99 -0.11 16.48
C ALA A 11 15.46 -0.92 17.69
N ILE A 12 14.85 -0.26 18.66
CA ILE A 12 14.21 -0.93 19.81
C ILE A 12 13.05 -1.82 19.34
N PHE A 13 12.20 -1.33 18.44
CA PHE A 13 11.11 -2.12 17.87
C PHE A 13 11.62 -3.40 17.20
N PHE A 14 12.63 -3.29 16.34
CA PHE A 14 13.22 -4.45 15.66
C PHE A 14 13.86 -5.43 16.64
N ALA A 15 14.59 -4.93 17.64
CA ALA A 15 15.20 -5.77 18.66
C ALA A 15 14.14 -6.55 19.45
N VAL A 16 13.08 -5.89 19.92
CA VAL A 16 12.00 -6.55 20.66
C VAL A 16 11.30 -7.57 19.78
N TYR A 17 10.93 -7.22 18.55
CA TYR A 17 10.26 -8.13 17.63
C TYR A 17 11.07 -9.40 17.38
N HIS A 18 12.38 -9.28 17.18
CA HIS A 18 13.24 -10.44 16.92
C HIS A 18 13.46 -11.32 18.17
N LEU A 19 13.36 -10.74 19.36
CA LEU A 19 13.51 -11.46 20.63
C LEU A 19 12.20 -12.13 21.10
N THR A 20 11.05 -11.50 20.86
CA THR A 20 9.75 -11.99 21.35
C THR A 20 8.91 -12.70 20.30
N GLY A 21 9.16 -12.44 19.01
CA GLY A 21 8.30 -12.90 17.90
C GLY A 21 6.91 -12.25 17.88
N ASP A 22 6.62 -11.33 18.81
CA ASP A 22 5.31 -10.73 18.97
C ASP A 22 5.32 -9.25 18.57
N ILE A 23 4.63 -8.97 17.48
CA ILE A 23 4.46 -7.63 16.91
C ILE A 23 3.70 -6.69 17.85
N ILE A 24 2.78 -7.21 18.67
CA ILE A 24 2.00 -6.39 19.62
C ILE A 24 2.92 -5.90 20.73
N THR A 25 3.74 -6.78 21.31
CA THR A 25 4.74 -6.40 22.32
C THR A 25 5.76 -5.43 21.76
N ALA A 26 6.27 -5.64 20.54
CA ALA A 26 7.20 -4.71 19.90
C ALA A 26 6.57 -3.32 19.69
N THR A 27 5.32 -3.28 19.23
CA THR A 27 4.56 -2.04 19.03
C THR A 27 4.24 -1.33 20.36
N ALA A 28 3.97 -2.10 21.42
CA ALA A 28 3.73 -1.59 22.77
C ALA A 28 4.96 -0.91 23.37
N ILE A 29 6.17 -1.40 23.05
CA ILE A 29 7.44 -0.80 23.51
C ILE A 29 7.86 0.38 22.60
N LEU A 30 7.44 0.40 21.34
CA LEU A 30 7.72 1.50 20.41
C LEU A 30 7.12 2.83 20.90
N ILE A 31 5.88 2.83 21.40
CA ILE A 31 5.21 4.05 21.89
C ILE A 31 6.00 4.75 23.01
N PRO A 32 6.31 4.09 24.15
CA PRO A 32 7.07 4.73 25.22
C PRO A 32 8.49 5.11 24.75
N ALA A 33 9.12 4.34 23.85
CA ALA A 33 10.40 4.72 23.28
C ALA A 33 10.33 6.05 22.49
N THR A 34 9.31 6.23 21.64
CA THR A 34 9.09 7.48 20.88
C THR A 34 8.74 8.65 21.81
N VAL A 35 7.96 8.43 22.86
CA VAL A 35 7.63 9.46 23.86
C VAL A 35 8.86 9.88 24.66
N ILE A 36 9.68 8.93 25.10
CA ILE A 36 10.94 9.20 25.81
C ILE A 36 11.90 9.97 24.91
N GLN A 37 12.02 9.58 23.64
CA GLN A 37 12.84 10.29 22.66
C GLN A 37 12.42 11.75 22.52
N LEU A 38 11.11 12.03 22.36
CA LEU A 38 10.56 13.38 22.31
C LEU A 38 10.90 14.17 23.59
N GLY A 39 10.76 13.56 24.76
CA GLY A 39 11.07 14.17 26.05
C GLY A 39 12.56 14.52 26.19
N VAL A 40 13.45 13.61 25.78
CA VAL A 40 14.91 13.83 25.79
C VAL A 40 15.32 14.93 24.82
N VAL A 41 14.72 14.96 23.62
CA VAL A 41 14.97 16.02 22.62
C VAL A 41 14.50 17.36 23.16
N TRP A 42 13.31 17.43 23.75
CA TRP A 42 12.79 18.65 24.35
C TRP A 42 13.66 19.14 25.52
N TRP A 43 14.10 18.23 26.41
CA TRP A 43 14.97 18.59 27.54
C TRP A 43 16.32 19.15 27.08
N ARG A 44 16.95 18.53 26.08
CA ARG A 44 18.26 18.93 25.58
C ARG A 44 18.24 20.17 24.69
N GLN A 45 17.24 20.28 23.81
CA GLN A 45 17.24 21.31 22.76
C GLN A 45 16.25 22.45 23.05
N ARG A 46 15.38 22.31 24.07
CA ARG A 46 14.30 23.25 24.43
C ARG A 46 13.37 23.63 23.27
N ARG A 47 13.47 22.91 22.14
CA ARG A 47 12.71 23.07 20.91
C ARG A 47 12.52 21.69 20.29
N ILE A 48 11.31 21.41 19.82
CA ILE A 48 10.99 20.19 19.08
C ILE A 48 10.83 20.59 17.62
N GLU A 49 11.51 19.89 16.71
CA GLU A 49 11.31 20.09 15.28
C GLU A 49 9.91 19.63 14.87
N LYS A 50 9.21 20.47 14.08
CA LYS A 50 7.85 20.18 13.60
C LYS A 50 7.77 18.82 12.92
N MET A 51 8.79 18.47 12.13
CA MET A 51 8.85 17.20 11.42
C MET A 51 8.93 16.00 12.38
N LEU A 52 9.77 16.07 13.42
CA LEU A 52 9.86 15.02 14.45
C LEU A 52 8.54 14.86 15.21
N LEU A 53 7.87 15.97 15.53
CA LEU A 53 6.58 15.98 16.23
C LEU A 53 5.48 15.33 15.37
N ILE A 54 5.40 15.70 14.09
CA ILE A 54 4.42 15.12 13.14
C ILE A 54 4.67 13.62 12.98
N THR A 55 5.91 13.20 12.74
CA THR A 55 6.26 11.78 12.58
C THR A 55 5.95 10.99 13.85
N SER A 56 6.25 11.54 15.03
CA SER A 56 5.97 10.89 16.31
C SER A 56 4.48 10.73 16.55
N ILE A 57 3.66 11.74 16.22
CA ILE A 57 2.20 11.63 16.31
C ILE A 57 1.68 10.52 15.40
N ILE A 58 2.14 10.45 14.16
CA ILE A 58 1.71 9.41 13.21
C ILE A 58 2.11 8.01 13.71
N VAL A 59 3.33 7.85 14.23
CA VAL A 59 3.83 6.59 14.79
C VAL A 59 3.01 6.20 16.01
N ILE A 60 2.80 7.11 16.97
CA ILE A 60 2.04 6.83 18.20
C ILE A 60 0.57 6.56 17.87
N ALA A 61 -0.04 7.28 16.95
CA ALA A 61 -1.42 7.04 16.53
C ALA A 61 -1.57 5.68 15.83
N SER A 62 -0.63 5.33 14.95
CA SER A 62 -0.63 4.04 14.24
C SER A 62 -0.35 2.87 15.19
N ALA A 63 0.65 2.99 16.06
CA ALA A 63 0.98 2.00 17.08
C ALA A 63 -0.14 1.87 18.12
N GLY A 64 -0.73 3.00 18.51
CA GLY A 64 -1.87 3.07 19.42
C GLY A 64 -3.09 2.37 18.84
N ALA A 65 -3.38 2.55 17.55
CA ALA A 65 -4.40 1.78 16.86
C ALA A 65 -4.08 0.28 16.88
N THR A 66 -2.85 -0.12 16.53
CA THR A 66 -2.43 -1.54 16.57
C THR A 66 -2.64 -2.18 17.94
N ILE A 67 -2.32 -1.48 19.04
CA ILE A 67 -2.48 -1.99 20.41
C ILE A 67 -3.93 -1.90 20.87
N ALA A 68 -4.66 -0.83 20.53
CA ALA A 68 -6.04 -0.62 20.98
C ALA A 68 -6.99 -1.61 20.32
N PHE A 69 -6.74 -1.95 19.05
CA PHE A 69 -7.57 -2.92 18.35
C PHE A 69 -7.25 -4.36 18.77
N ARG A 70 -6.02 -4.68 19.23
CA ARG A 70 -5.57 -6.05 19.62
C ARG A 70 -5.99 -7.17 18.66
N ASP A 71 -6.36 -6.81 17.44
CA ASP A 71 -7.04 -7.67 16.50
C ASP A 71 -6.26 -7.64 15.18
N PRO A 72 -5.54 -8.74 14.85
CA PRO A 72 -4.89 -8.92 13.56
C PRO A 72 -5.82 -8.59 12.39
N ALA A 73 -7.14 -8.76 12.57
CA ALA A 73 -8.13 -8.44 11.56
C ALA A 73 -8.01 -6.98 11.09
N PHE A 74 -7.77 -5.99 11.96
CA PHE A 74 -7.70 -4.58 11.51
C PHE A 74 -6.55 -4.35 10.51
N ILE A 75 -5.39 -4.98 10.75
CA ILE A 75 -4.22 -4.90 9.86
C ILE A 75 -4.49 -5.68 8.57
N GLN A 76 -5.20 -6.81 8.67
CA GLN A 76 -5.58 -7.66 7.55
C GLN A 76 -6.66 -7.04 6.66
N TRP A 77 -7.58 -6.24 7.21
CA TRP A 77 -8.62 -5.53 6.46
C TRP A 77 -8.08 -4.33 5.66
N LYS A 78 -6.96 -3.74 6.09
CA LYS A 78 -6.40 -2.54 5.46
C LYS A 78 -6.13 -2.71 3.96
N PRO A 79 -5.45 -3.78 3.47
CA PRO A 79 -5.32 -4.04 2.04
C PRO A 79 -6.67 -4.24 1.34
N THR A 80 -7.63 -4.92 1.96
CA THR A 80 -8.97 -5.15 1.38
C THR A 80 -9.69 -3.84 1.11
N VAL A 81 -9.76 -2.96 2.11
CA VAL A 81 -10.47 -1.69 2.01
C VAL A 81 -9.84 -0.80 0.95
N ILE A 82 -8.50 -0.72 0.94
CA ILE A 82 -7.76 0.08 -0.04
C ILE A 82 -8.02 -0.44 -1.47
N ASN A 83 -7.87 -1.75 -1.70
CA ASN A 83 -8.10 -2.35 -3.00
C ASN A 83 -9.56 -2.21 -3.45
N ALA A 84 -10.53 -2.39 -2.55
CA ALA A 84 -11.95 -2.19 -2.87
C ALA A 84 -12.23 -0.73 -3.26
N LEU A 85 -11.67 0.25 -2.54
CA LEU A 85 -11.79 1.67 -2.88
C LEU A 85 -11.20 1.99 -4.24
N PHE A 86 -10.02 1.45 -4.57
CA PHE A 86 -9.46 1.59 -5.92
C PHE A 86 -10.34 0.91 -6.98
N GLY A 87 -10.84 -0.30 -6.73
CA GLY A 87 -11.77 -0.99 -7.62
C GLY A 87 -13.03 -0.17 -7.91
N ILE A 88 -13.63 0.42 -6.88
CA ILE A 88 -14.77 1.35 -6.99
C ILE A 88 -14.37 2.60 -7.78
N ALA A 89 -13.25 3.24 -7.46
CA ALA A 89 -12.79 4.42 -8.17
C ALA A 89 -12.59 4.16 -9.67
N PHE A 90 -11.97 3.05 -10.04
CA PHE A 90 -11.82 2.63 -11.43
C PHE A 90 -13.17 2.32 -12.08
N LEU A 91 -14.10 1.67 -11.37
CA LEU A 91 -15.43 1.31 -11.88
C LEU A 91 -16.30 2.53 -12.18
N PHE A 92 -16.33 3.51 -11.27
CA PHE A 92 -17.13 4.72 -11.42
C PHE A 92 -16.42 5.82 -12.22
N SER A 93 -15.11 5.71 -12.47
CA SER A 93 -14.35 6.70 -13.24
C SER A 93 -14.95 7.09 -14.61
N PRO A 94 -15.53 6.18 -15.41
CA PRO A 94 -16.08 6.55 -16.71
C PRO A 94 -17.34 7.43 -16.60
N LEU A 95 -18.04 7.39 -15.46
CA LEU A 95 -19.25 8.17 -15.22
C LEU A 95 -18.93 9.65 -14.94
N PHE A 96 -17.77 9.95 -14.35
CA PHE A 96 -17.34 11.31 -13.99
C PHE A 96 -16.41 11.92 -15.04
N GLY A 97 -16.88 12.00 -16.29
CA GLY A 97 -16.19 12.72 -17.38
C GLY A 97 -15.74 11.85 -18.57
N GLY A 98 -16.43 10.74 -18.84
CA GLY A 98 -16.35 9.97 -20.09
C GLY A 98 -15.04 9.23 -20.38
N GLN A 99 -13.98 9.54 -19.64
CA GLN A 99 -12.66 8.92 -19.74
C GLN A 99 -12.42 8.00 -18.56
N THR A 100 -11.83 6.84 -18.84
CA THR A 100 -11.47 5.88 -17.80
C THR A 100 -10.30 6.38 -16.95
N LEU A 101 -10.19 5.92 -15.69
CA LEU A 101 -9.07 6.31 -14.83
C LEU A 101 -7.73 5.84 -15.41
N ALA A 102 -7.70 4.64 -15.99
CA ALA A 102 -6.54 4.13 -16.72
C ALA A 102 -6.09 5.08 -17.85
N GLN A 103 -7.04 5.62 -18.63
CA GLN A 103 -6.77 6.59 -19.69
C GLN A 103 -6.24 7.92 -19.14
N ARG A 104 -6.76 8.40 -18.00
CA ARG A 104 -6.26 9.64 -17.38
C ARG A 104 -4.82 9.50 -16.89
N MET A 105 -4.48 8.32 -16.36
CA MET A 105 -3.15 8.05 -15.80
C MET A 105 -2.11 7.82 -16.90
N MET A 106 -2.46 7.10 -17.97
CA MET A 106 -1.49 6.62 -18.97
C MET A 106 -1.68 7.23 -20.37
N GLY A 107 -2.77 7.95 -20.62
CA GLY A 107 -3.11 8.49 -21.93
C GLY A 107 -2.17 9.58 -22.46
N LYS A 108 -1.30 10.13 -21.60
CA LYS A 108 -0.21 11.03 -22.03
C LYS A 108 0.98 10.29 -22.63
N ALA A 109 1.20 9.04 -22.20
CA ALA A 109 2.33 8.22 -22.65
C ALA A 109 1.96 7.30 -23.82
N VAL A 110 0.68 6.92 -23.92
CA VAL A 110 0.20 5.97 -24.93
C VAL A 110 -1.12 6.45 -25.52
N SER A 111 -1.25 6.44 -26.84
CA SER A 111 -2.51 6.68 -27.54
C SER A 111 -3.16 5.36 -27.93
N LEU A 112 -4.38 5.11 -27.44
CA LEU A 112 -5.15 3.90 -27.73
C LEU A 112 -6.62 4.24 -27.99
N PRO A 113 -7.34 3.43 -28.77
CA PRO A 113 -8.78 3.58 -28.96
C PRO A 113 -9.54 3.52 -27.62
N ALA A 114 -10.63 4.29 -27.51
CA ALA A 114 -11.46 4.33 -26.30
C ALA A 114 -11.96 2.94 -25.84
N THR A 115 -12.24 2.03 -26.77
CA THR A 115 -12.63 0.64 -26.47
C THR A 115 -11.52 -0.14 -25.75
N VAL A 116 -10.26 0.09 -26.10
CA VAL A 116 -9.09 -0.57 -25.48
C VAL A 116 -8.88 -0.01 -24.08
N TRP A 117 -9.02 1.31 -23.89
CA TRP A 117 -9.00 1.93 -22.57
C TRP A 117 -10.08 1.39 -21.63
N ARG A 118 -11.31 1.19 -22.14
CA ARG A 118 -12.40 0.61 -21.36
C ARG A 118 -12.11 -0.82 -20.92
N ARG A 119 -11.53 -1.65 -21.80
CA ARG A 119 -11.10 -3.02 -21.47
C ARG A 119 -9.98 -3.02 -20.43
N LEU A 120 -8.98 -2.16 -20.59
CA LEU A 120 -7.88 -2.04 -19.63
C LEU A 120 -8.37 -1.57 -18.26
N ASN A 121 -9.25 -0.57 -18.22
CA ASN A 121 -9.87 -0.10 -16.99
C ASN A 121 -10.67 -1.20 -16.30
N LEU A 122 -11.45 -1.99 -17.06
CA LEU A 122 -12.19 -3.11 -16.49
C LEU A 122 -11.24 -4.20 -15.95
N ALA A 123 -10.10 -4.45 -16.61
CA ALA A 123 -9.09 -5.37 -16.09
C ALA A 123 -8.53 -4.89 -14.74
N TRP A 124 -8.28 -3.57 -14.59
CA TRP A 124 -7.89 -2.98 -13.31
C TRP A 124 -8.98 -3.10 -12.24
N VAL A 125 -10.25 -2.86 -12.59
CA VAL A 125 -11.39 -3.08 -11.67
C VAL A 125 -11.40 -4.52 -11.17
N LEU A 126 -11.36 -5.49 -12.09
CA LEU A 126 -11.36 -6.91 -11.76
C LEU A 126 -10.17 -7.30 -10.91
N PHE A 127 -8.97 -6.78 -11.23
CA PHE A 127 -7.76 -7.05 -10.47
C PHE A 127 -7.86 -6.53 -9.02
N PHE A 128 -8.28 -5.28 -8.82
CA PHE A 128 -8.42 -4.71 -7.48
C PHE A 128 -9.46 -5.46 -6.64
N PHE A 129 -10.62 -5.79 -7.22
CA PHE A 129 -11.62 -6.58 -6.50
C PHE A 129 -11.16 -8.01 -6.23
N ALA A 130 -10.48 -8.67 -7.19
CA ALA A 130 -9.90 -9.98 -6.99
C ALA A 130 -8.86 -9.97 -5.87
N MET A 131 -7.99 -8.96 -5.81
CA MET A 131 -7.00 -8.79 -4.74
C MET A 131 -7.66 -8.54 -3.37
N ALA A 132 -8.75 -7.77 -3.33
CA ALA A 132 -9.51 -7.56 -2.11
C ALA A 132 -10.16 -8.87 -1.61
N ILE A 133 -10.82 -9.61 -2.50
CA ILE A 133 -11.45 -10.90 -2.18
C ILE A 133 -10.40 -11.92 -1.75
N LEU A 134 -9.29 -12.03 -2.48
CA LEU A 134 -8.23 -12.98 -2.20
C LEU A 134 -7.54 -12.67 -0.86
N ASN A 135 -7.34 -11.39 -0.53
CA ASN A 135 -6.85 -11.02 0.79
C ASN A 135 -7.79 -11.49 1.90
N VAL A 136 -9.10 -11.24 1.76
CA VAL A 136 -10.11 -11.71 2.73
C VAL A 136 -10.10 -13.22 2.84
N PHE A 137 -10.07 -13.92 1.72
CA PHE A 137 -10.00 -15.39 1.70
C PHE A 137 -8.78 -15.89 2.47
N VAL A 138 -7.59 -15.33 2.22
CA VAL A 138 -6.36 -15.80 2.87
C VAL A 138 -6.38 -15.54 4.37
N PHE A 139 -6.73 -14.33 4.83
CA PHE A 139 -6.69 -14.06 6.26
C PHE A 139 -7.82 -14.72 7.07
N THR A 140 -8.91 -15.13 6.42
CA THR A 140 -10.02 -15.85 7.08
C THR A 140 -9.82 -17.36 7.14
N HIS A 141 -9.00 -17.94 6.25
CA HIS A 141 -8.81 -19.39 6.14
C HIS A 141 -7.43 -19.88 6.59
N TYR A 142 -6.43 -18.99 6.68
CA TYR A 142 -5.05 -19.31 7.04
C TYR A 142 -4.58 -18.53 8.28
N ASP A 143 -3.49 -18.98 8.87
CA ASP A 143 -2.85 -18.34 10.03
C ASP A 143 -2.12 -17.05 9.64
N GLU A 144 -1.78 -16.24 10.66
CA GLU A 144 -1.20 -14.91 10.45
C GLU A 144 0.15 -14.97 9.69
N ALA A 145 0.99 -15.97 9.96
CA ALA A 145 2.26 -16.15 9.28
C ALA A 145 2.06 -16.37 7.77
N THR A 146 1.16 -17.29 7.39
CA THR A 146 0.80 -17.52 5.98
C THR A 146 0.21 -16.27 5.33
N TRP A 147 -0.60 -15.50 6.05
CA TRP A 147 -1.14 -14.24 5.54
C TRP A 147 -0.04 -13.20 5.31
N VAL A 148 0.93 -13.06 6.20
CA VAL A 148 2.07 -12.15 6.04
C VAL A 148 2.88 -12.53 4.79
N ASP A 149 3.18 -13.81 4.62
CA ASP A 149 3.90 -14.31 3.44
C ASP A 149 3.09 -14.10 2.15
N PHE A 150 1.78 -14.36 2.18
CA PHE A 150 0.91 -14.08 1.06
C PHE A 150 0.86 -12.59 0.72
N LYS A 151 0.78 -11.71 1.73
CA LYS A 151 0.79 -10.27 1.54
C LYS A 151 2.11 -9.77 0.95
N LEU A 152 3.24 -10.32 1.40
CA LEU A 152 4.55 -9.92 0.91
C LEU A 152 4.84 -10.50 -0.47
N PHE A 153 4.72 -11.81 -0.65
CA PHE A 153 5.14 -12.48 -1.88
C PHE A 153 3.99 -12.75 -2.83
N GLY A 154 2.85 -13.21 -2.33
CA GLY A 154 1.67 -13.54 -3.14
C GLY A 154 1.09 -12.32 -3.84
N MET A 155 0.79 -11.25 -3.09
CA MET A 155 0.24 -10.02 -3.64
C MET A 155 1.23 -9.32 -4.59
N LEU A 156 2.51 -9.27 -4.24
CA LEU A 156 3.54 -8.71 -5.14
C LEU A 156 3.64 -9.55 -6.43
N GLY A 157 3.67 -10.88 -6.32
CA GLY A 157 3.71 -11.78 -7.47
C GLY A 157 2.51 -11.59 -8.40
N LEU A 158 1.29 -11.52 -7.85
CA LEU A 158 0.07 -11.23 -8.62
C LEU A 158 0.11 -9.86 -9.29
N THR A 159 0.62 -8.85 -8.58
CA THR A 159 0.76 -7.49 -9.13
C THR A 159 1.76 -7.46 -10.28
N LEU A 160 2.90 -8.14 -10.14
CA LEU A 160 3.91 -8.25 -11.20
C LEU A 160 3.35 -8.97 -12.43
N LEU A 161 2.66 -10.10 -12.24
CA LEU A 161 1.99 -10.82 -13.32
C LEU A 161 0.97 -9.94 -14.03
N PHE A 162 0.18 -9.19 -13.28
CA PHE A 162 -0.80 -8.27 -13.85
C PHE A 162 -0.14 -7.13 -14.64
N VAL A 163 0.91 -6.51 -14.12
CA VAL A 163 1.65 -5.44 -14.80
C VAL A 163 2.33 -5.96 -16.07
N ILE A 164 2.92 -7.15 -16.05
CA ILE A 164 3.49 -7.80 -17.24
C ILE A 164 2.39 -8.06 -18.27
N GLY A 165 1.26 -8.65 -17.85
CA GLY A 165 0.11 -8.90 -18.72
C GLY A 165 -0.43 -7.61 -19.34
N GLN A 166 -0.53 -6.54 -18.56
CA GLN A 166 -0.88 -5.21 -19.02
C GLN A 166 0.13 -4.67 -20.03
N ALA A 167 1.42 -4.77 -19.76
CA ALA A 167 2.48 -4.28 -20.66
C ALA A 167 2.41 -4.99 -22.02
N LEU A 168 2.24 -6.31 -22.02
CA LEU A 168 2.06 -7.11 -23.25
C LEU A 168 0.77 -6.73 -23.99
N PHE A 169 -0.33 -6.50 -23.24
CA PHE A 169 -1.60 -6.07 -23.82
C PHE A 169 -1.47 -4.70 -24.50
N LEU A 170 -0.81 -3.73 -23.85
CA LEU A 170 -0.52 -2.41 -24.39
C LEU A 170 0.37 -2.51 -25.63
N ALA A 171 1.49 -3.24 -25.55
CA ALA A 171 2.43 -3.42 -26.66
C ALA A 171 1.74 -3.96 -27.93
N ARG A 172 0.87 -4.98 -27.78
CA ARG A 172 0.10 -5.55 -28.89
C ARG A 172 -0.87 -4.57 -29.55
N HIS A 173 -1.42 -3.62 -28.79
CA HIS A 173 -2.37 -2.63 -29.33
C HIS A 173 -1.69 -1.37 -29.87
N MET A 174 -0.48 -1.04 -29.37
CA MET A 174 0.33 0.06 -29.89
C MET A 174 0.93 -0.25 -31.27
N SER A 175 1.34 -1.50 -31.52
CA SER A 175 1.86 -1.90 -32.84
C SER A 175 0.82 -1.98 -33.95
N ARG A 176 -0.48 -1.90 -33.63
CA ARG A 176 -1.58 -1.94 -34.62
C ARG A 176 -2.04 -0.55 -35.11
N SER A 177 -1.50 0.52 -34.53
CA SER A 177 -1.88 1.92 -34.84
C SER A 177 -0.90 2.65 -35.76
N THR A 178 -0.08 1.93 -36.52
CA THR A 178 0.64 2.49 -37.69
C THR A 178 -0.25 2.29 -38.92
N PRO A 179 -0.89 3.34 -39.48
CA PRO A 179 -1.42 3.25 -40.84
C PRO A 179 -0.23 3.05 -41.77
N GLU A 180 -0.27 2.02 -42.62
CA GLU A 180 0.57 1.96 -43.81
C GLU A 180 0.41 3.27 -44.59
N GLU A 181 1.51 4.01 -44.78
CA GLU A 181 1.56 5.11 -45.74
C GLU A 181 1.28 4.53 -47.14
N PRO A 182 0.26 5.02 -47.87
CA PRO A 182 0.11 4.67 -49.27
C PRO A 182 1.24 5.36 -50.04
N SER A 183 2.07 4.51 -50.66
CA SER A 183 3.11 4.83 -51.64
C SER A 183 2.63 5.64 -52.82
#